data_AF-F7S7N9-F1
#
_entry.id   AF-F7S7N9-F1
#
_cell.length_a   1.000
_cell.length_b   1.000
_cell.length_c   1.000
_cell.angle_alpha   90.00
_cell.angle_beta   90.00
_cell.angle_gamma   90.00
#
_symmetry.space_group_name_H-M   'P 1'
#
loop_
_entity.id
_entity.type
_entity.pdbx_description
1 polymer ?
#
loop_
_entity_poly.entity_id
_entity_poly.type
_entity_poly.pdbx_seq_one_letter_code
_entity_poly.pdbx_strand_id
1 'polypeptide(L)'
;MEPDRTHGSFRPVIDRWTVVPWFVLGLAAVTWLNLFRPVFHLAAVIADSLAHGAPVTARHLHSDFFAFWPAGHIAATAEAARIYDPAWFATWSTAQFGPGLPSYMQYFYPPPSLLTTLPLLPFGPAAGLLAWTLLISLPCIPLLRRAGAPWPVIAAGLLSAASLTGISIGEFGPIAGSAFIAALMAVSRRPDVAGGLFGLISLKPQAGLLGPVVLVARGEWRGLAVG
;
A
#
# COMPACT_ATOMS: atom_id res chain seq x y z
N MET A 1 65.48 29.40 -10.94
CA MET A 1 64.75 29.43 -9.66
C MET A 1 63.30 29.72 -9.98
N GLU A 2 62.50 28.67 -10.04
CA GLU A 2 61.04 28.75 -10.24
C GLU A 2 60.38 29.22 -8.93
N PRO A 3 59.38 30.12 -8.94
CA PRO A 3 58.60 30.38 -7.74
C PRO A 3 57.51 29.33 -7.55
N ASP A 4 57.48 28.82 -6.32
CA ASP A 4 56.61 27.82 -5.72
C ASP A 4 55.11 28.09 -5.94
N ARG A 5 54.41 27.12 -6.56
CA ARG A 5 52.94 27.11 -6.67
C ARG A 5 52.36 26.63 -5.35
N THR A 6 52.12 27.55 -4.43
CA THR A 6 51.36 27.27 -3.21
C THR A 6 49.99 26.72 -3.58
N HIS A 7 49.76 25.46 -3.23
CA HIS A 7 48.46 24.78 -3.32
C HIS A 7 47.43 25.59 -2.53
N GLY A 8 46.54 26.30 -3.23
CA GLY A 8 45.36 26.92 -2.62
C GLY A 8 44.51 25.81 -2.00
N SER A 9 44.57 25.65 -0.67
CA SER A 9 43.73 24.71 0.04
C SER A 9 42.28 25.15 -0.18
N PHE A 10 41.51 24.39 -0.97
CA PHE A 10 40.08 24.62 -1.12
C PHE A 10 39.43 24.44 0.25
N ARG A 11 39.23 25.55 0.97
CA ARG A 11 38.45 25.59 2.20
C ARG A 11 37.03 25.96 1.79
N PRO A 12 36.09 25.00 1.73
CA PRO A 12 34.71 25.34 1.40
C PRO A 12 34.21 26.36 2.42
N VAL A 13 33.74 27.52 1.93
CA VAL A 13 33.14 28.55 2.77
C VAL A 13 31.78 28.04 3.21
N ILE A 14 31.69 27.62 4.47
CA ILE A 14 30.43 27.21 5.09
C ILE A 14 29.71 28.51 5.49
N ASP A 15 28.83 29.00 4.62
CA ASP A 15 27.94 30.11 4.92
C ASP A 15 26.51 29.63 5.23
N ARG A 16 25.64 30.55 5.65
CA ARG A 16 24.23 30.26 5.98
C ARG A 16 23.44 29.67 4.81
N TRP A 17 23.83 29.96 3.56
CA TRP A 17 23.18 29.44 2.36
C TRP A 17 23.67 28.03 2.02
N THR A 18 24.85 27.64 2.49
CA THR A 18 25.34 26.26 2.44
C THR A 18 24.76 25.41 3.59
N VAL A 19 24.62 25.96 4.80
CA VAL A 19 24.11 25.21 5.98
C VAL A 19 22.63 24.87 5.87
N VAL A 20 21.79 25.75 5.33
CA VAL A 20 20.33 25.53 5.24
C VAL A 20 19.97 24.30 4.39
N PRO A 21 20.50 24.11 3.16
CA PRO A 21 20.26 22.90 2.38
C PRO A 21 20.72 21.62 3.08
N TRP A 22 21.90 21.63 3.73
CA TRP A 22 22.39 20.45 4.46
C TRP A 22 21.56 20.14 5.70
N PHE A 23 21.10 21.16 6.41
CA PHE A 23 20.20 20.99 7.56
C PHE A 23 18.82 20.48 7.11
N VAL A 24 18.28 21.01 6.01
CA VAL A 24 17.03 20.55 5.40
C VAL A 24 17.18 19.12 4.87
N LEU A 25 18.30 18.76 4.24
CA LEU A 25 18.59 17.40 3.80
C LEU A 25 18.77 16.44 4.99
N GLY A 26 19.41 16.88 6.07
CA GLY A 26 19.55 16.11 7.31
C GLY A 26 18.21 15.88 7.99
N LEU A 27 17.37 16.92 8.11
CA LEU A 27 16.03 16.82 8.65
C LEU A 27 15.14 15.95 7.76
N ALA A 28 15.23 16.13 6.43
CA ALA A 28 14.55 15.32 5.44
C ALA A 28 14.96 13.85 5.55
N ALA A 29 16.26 13.56 5.69
CA ALA A 29 16.77 12.20 5.86
C ALA A 29 16.29 11.55 7.17
N VAL A 30 16.28 12.29 8.29
CA VAL A 30 15.74 11.79 9.56
C VAL A 30 14.22 11.56 9.46
N THR A 31 13.47 12.45 8.82
CA THR A 31 12.05 12.23 8.55
C THR A 31 11.84 11.04 7.61
N TRP A 32 12.74 10.81 6.66
CA TRP A 32 12.66 9.70 5.71
C TRP A 32 12.94 8.36 6.39
N LEU A 33 13.94 8.29 7.29
CA LEU A 33 14.20 7.09 8.08
C LEU A 33 13.02 6.73 8.99
N ASN A 34 12.31 7.73 9.52
CA ASN A 34 11.09 7.51 10.28
C ASN A 34 9.96 6.87 9.45
N LEU A 35 9.94 7.04 8.12
CA LEU A 35 8.95 6.42 7.23
C LEU A 35 9.15 4.90 7.09
N PHE A 36 10.39 4.40 7.29
CA PHE A 36 10.67 2.98 7.25
C PHE A 36 10.38 2.27 8.57
N ARG A 37 10.39 2.99 9.69
CA ARG A 37 10.08 2.44 11.03
C ARG A 37 8.79 1.60 11.05
N PRO A 38 7.64 2.06 10.53
CA PRO A 38 6.42 1.24 10.55
C PRO A 38 6.52 0.00 9.65
N VAL A 39 7.29 0.06 8.54
CA VAL A 39 7.52 -1.11 7.66
C VAL A 39 8.39 -2.15 8.37
N PHE A 40 9.46 -1.72 9.05
CA PHE A 40 10.29 -2.62 9.85
C PHE A 40 9.52 -3.23 11.01
N HIS A 41 8.65 -2.45 11.65
CA HIS A 41 7.77 -2.94 12.71
C HIS A 41 6.81 -4.01 12.19
N LEU A 42 6.16 -3.78 11.04
CA LEU A 42 5.34 -4.80 10.38
C LEU A 42 6.14 -6.06 10.07
N ALA A 43 7.34 -5.92 9.49
CA ALA A 43 8.22 -7.05 9.19
C ALA A 43 8.62 -7.84 10.45
N ALA A 44 8.89 -7.15 11.56
CA ALA A 44 9.20 -7.76 12.84
C ALA A 44 8.01 -8.54 13.41
N VAL A 45 6.79 -7.97 13.35
CA VAL A 45 5.56 -8.66 13.77
C VAL A 45 5.33 -9.93 12.93
N ILE A 46 5.50 -9.85 11.61
CA ILE A 46 5.39 -11.01 10.71
C ILE A 46 6.43 -12.08 11.07
N ALA A 47 7.70 -11.68 11.22
CA ALA A 47 8.79 -12.59 11.52
C ALA A 47 8.57 -13.29 12.88
N ASP A 48 8.19 -12.55 13.91
CA ASP A 48 7.93 -13.10 15.24
C ASP A 48 6.73 -14.05 15.25
N SER A 49 5.66 -13.67 14.54
CA SER A 49 4.46 -14.51 14.41
C SER A 49 4.75 -15.83 13.69
N LEU A 50 5.57 -15.80 12.64
CA LEU A 50 5.91 -17.00 11.86
C LEU A 50 6.99 -17.87 12.52
N ALA A 51 8.00 -17.26 13.14
CA ALA A 51 9.12 -17.99 13.74
C ALA A 51 8.80 -18.51 15.14
N HIS A 52 8.06 -17.74 15.95
CA HIS A 52 7.82 -18.04 17.36
C HIS A 52 6.35 -18.28 17.68
N GLY A 53 5.44 -18.16 16.70
CA GLY A 53 4.01 -18.34 16.93
C GLY A 53 3.37 -17.20 17.74
N ALA A 54 4.01 -16.02 17.79
CA ALA A 54 3.44 -14.87 18.46
C ALA A 54 2.07 -14.50 17.84
N PRO A 55 1.07 -14.13 18.66
CA PRO A 55 -0.25 -13.82 18.13
C PRO A 55 -0.26 -12.49 17.39
N VAL A 56 -0.88 -12.47 16.21
CA VAL A 56 -1.18 -11.25 15.46
C VAL A 56 -2.35 -10.53 16.13
N THR A 57 -2.09 -9.38 16.75
CA THR A 57 -3.12 -8.65 17.53
C THR A 57 -3.09 -7.15 17.27
N ALA A 58 -4.23 -6.49 17.52
CA ALA A 58 -4.39 -5.05 17.35
C ALA A 58 -3.47 -4.21 18.27
N ARG A 59 -3.00 -4.79 19.39
CA ARG A 59 -2.05 -4.12 20.29
C ARG A 59 -0.71 -3.86 19.62
N HIS A 60 -0.25 -4.80 18.78
CA HIS A 60 1.07 -4.72 18.16
C HIS A 60 1.00 -4.19 16.73
N LEU A 61 -0.17 -4.23 16.10
CA LEU A 61 -0.33 -3.83 14.71
C LEU A 61 -1.66 -3.12 14.51
N HIS A 62 -1.64 -1.97 13.85
CA HIS A 62 -2.84 -1.34 13.33
C HIS A 62 -2.86 -1.56 11.81
N SER A 63 -3.76 -2.42 11.34
CA SER A 63 -3.75 -2.83 9.94
C SER A 63 -5.14 -3.20 9.40
N ASP A 64 -5.40 -2.81 8.15
CA ASP A 64 -6.57 -3.22 7.37
C ASP A 64 -6.65 -4.76 7.23
N PHE A 65 -5.53 -5.47 7.44
CA PHE A 65 -5.51 -6.93 7.53
C PHE A 65 -6.60 -7.49 8.45
N PHE A 66 -6.87 -6.83 9.58
CA PHE A 66 -7.90 -7.25 10.53
C PHE A 66 -9.33 -7.11 10.00
N ALA A 67 -9.55 -6.38 8.91
CA ALA A 67 -10.83 -6.34 8.20
C ALA A 67 -10.87 -7.33 7.02
N PHE A 68 -9.78 -7.41 6.23
CA PHE A 68 -9.76 -8.20 5.00
C PHE A 68 -9.60 -9.71 5.23
N TRP A 69 -8.79 -10.12 6.22
CA TRP A 69 -8.60 -11.55 6.49
C TRP A 69 -9.89 -12.20 7.02
N PRO A 70 -10.58 -11.65 8.05
CA PRO A 70 -11.88 -12.17 8.45
C PRO A 70 -12.90 -12.17 7.33
N ALA A 71 -12.99 -11.09 6.56
CA ALA A 71 -13.97 -10.99 5.48
C ALA A 71 -13.84 -12.15 4.48
N GLY A 72 -12.63 -12.51 4.07
CA GLY A 72 -12.42 -13.67 3.20
C GLY A 72 -12.81 -14.98 3.84
N HIS A 73 -12.38 -15.22 5.08
CA HIS A 73 -12.69 -16.47 5.80
C HIS A 73 -14.18 -16.63 6.08
N ILE A 74 -14.87 -15.55 6.47
CA ILE A 74 -16.32 -15.54 6.68
C ILE A 74 -17.07 -15.73 5.36
N ALA A 75 -16.63 -15.09 4.28
CA ALA A 75 -17.26 -15.20 2.96
C ALA A 75 -17.23 -16.63 2.40
N ALA A 76 -16.26 -17.44 2.81
CA ALA A 76 -16.17 -18.85 2.44
C ALA A 76 -17.10 -19.77 3.26
N THR A 77 -17.81 -19.23 4.26
CA THR A 77 -18.76 -20.00 5.08
C THR A 77 -20.21 -19.84 4.59
N ALA A 78 -21.12 -20.64 5.15
CA ALA A 78 -22.56 -20.47 4.96
C ALA A 78 -23.10 -19.14 5.55
N GLU A 79 -22.29 -18.41 6.32
CA GLU A 79 -22.66 -17.17 6.99
C GLU A 79 -22.12 -15.91 6.28
N ALA A 80 -21.77 -15.99 5.00
CA ALA A 80 -21.22 -14.87 4.22
C ALA A 80 -22.04 -13.57 4.32
N ALA A 81 -23.37 -13.64 4.46
CA ALA A 81 -24.23 -12.47 4.63
C ALA A 81 -23.97 -11.69 5.94
N ARG A 82 -23.39 -12.33 6.97
CA ARG A 82 -23.10 -11.74 8.28
C ARG A 82 -21.82 -10.91 8.33
N ILE A 83 -21.05 -10.85 7.24
CA ILE A 83 -19.87 -9.97 7.14
C ILE A 83 -20.22 -8.51 7.48
N TYR A 84 -21.43 -8.07 7.10
CA TYR A 84 -21.90 -6.71 7.31
C TYR A 84 -22.70 -6.54 8.61
N ASP A 85 -22.79 -7.56 9.47
CA ASP A 85 -23.27 -7.43 10.84
C ASP A 85 -22.09 -7.05 11.75
N PRO A 86 -22.01 -5.81 12.26
CA PRO A 86 -20.84 -5.35 13.01
C PRO A 86 -20.60 -6.12 14.31
N ALA A 87 -21.66 -6.60 14.96
CA ALA A 87 -21.55 -7.31 16.23
C ALA A 87 -21.05 -8.74 16.01
N TRP A 88 -21.57 -9.40 14.97
CA TRP A 88 -21.14 -10.73 14.58
C TRP A 88 -19.69 -10.71 14.08
N PHE A 89 -19.34 -9.77 13.19
CA PHE A 89 -17.99 -9.62 12.65
C PHE A 89 -16.96 -9.33 13.75
N ALA A 90 -17.31 -8.44 14.70
CA ALA A 90 -16.44 -8.14 15.84
C ALA A 90 -16.21 -9.38 16.73
N THR A 91 -17.27 -10.15 16.99
CA THR A 91 -17.18 -11.38 17.80
C THR A 91 -16.32 -12.44 17.11
N TRP A 92 -16.56 -12.67 15.82
CA TRP A 92 -15.78 -13.60 15.01
C TRP A 92 -14.30 -13.19 14.96
N SER A 93 -14.02 -11.91 14.70
CA SER A 93 -12.64 -11.39 14.62
C SER A 93 -11.93 -11.44 15.98
N THR A 94 -12.64 -11.18 17.07
CA THR A 94 -12.10 -11.29 18.44
C THR A 94 -11.71 -12.73 18.78
N ALA A 95 -12.46 -13.73 18.28
CA ALA A 95 -12.10 -15.13 18.47
C ALA A 95 -10.78 -15.51 17.77
N GLN A 96 -10.39 -14.79 16.73
CA GLN A 96 -9.16 -15.06 15.96
C GLN A 96 -7.95 -14.24 16.43
N PHE A 97 -8.17 -12.97 16.79
CA PHE A 97 -7.09 -12.02 17.09
C PHE A 97 -7.03 -11.57 18.56
N GLY A 98 -7.95 -12.06 19.40
CA GLY A 98 -8.13 -11.59 20.76
C GLY A 98 -8.83 -10.23 20.86
N PRO A 99 -8.98 -9.70 22.08
CA PRO A 99 -9.65 -8.42 22.32
C PRO A 99 -8.81 -7.22 21.87
N GLY A 100 -9.46 -6.07 21.75
CA GLY A 100 -8.78 -4.78 21.49
C GLY A 100 -8.82 -4.32 20.03
N LEU A 101 -9.51 -5.05 19.15
CA LEU A 101 -9.88 -4.52 17.84
C LEU A 101 -10.82 -3.32 18.02
N PRO A 102 -10.50 -2.15 17.43
CA PRO A 102 -11.41 -1.01 17.46
C PRO A 102 -12.75 -1.35 16.80
N SER A 103 -13.85 -0.75 17.29
CA SER A 103 -15.20 -1.02 16.76
C SER A 103 -15.36 -0.67 15.27
N TYR A 104 -14.56 0.27 14.78
CA TYR A 104 -14.51 0.64 13.37
C TYR A 104 -13.75 -0.36 12.48
N MET A 105 -13.06 -1.35 13.05
CA MET A 105 -12.34 -2.36 12.28
C MET A 105 -13.30 -3.43 11.74
N GLN A 106 -13.99 -3.06 10.66
CA GLN A 106 -15.07 -3.82 10.02
C GLN A 106 -14.84 -3.88 8.51
N TYR A 107 -15.56 -4.77 7.82
CA TYR A 107 -15.53 -4.83 6.37
C TYR A 107 -16.58 -3.91 5.72
N PHE A 108 -16.15 -2.76 5.20
CA PHE A 108 -17.02 -1.76 4.58
C PHE A 108 -17.00 -1.76 3.03
N TYR A 109 -16.47 -2.81 2.43
CA TYR A 109 -16.32 -2.88 0.97
C TYR A 109 -17.47 -3.68 0.33
N PRO A 110 -17.86 -3.36 -0.92
CA PRO A 110 -18.99 -4.04 -1.58
C PRO A 110 -18.67 -5.52 -1.87
N PRO A 111 -19.65 -6.42 -1.98
CA PRO A 111 -19.40 -7.87 -2.11
C PRO A 111 -18.38 -8.28 -3.19
N PRO A 112 -18.30 -7.65 -4.37
CA PRO A 112 -17.28 -8.00 -5.36
C PRO A 112 -15.83 -7.84 -4.89
N SER A 113 -15.53 -6.97 -3.93
CA SER A 113 -14.18 -6.83 -3.39
C SER A 113 -13.72 -8.02 -2.56
N LEU A 114 -14.64 -8.91 -2.15
CA LEU A 114 -14.28 -10.15 -1.46
C LEU A 114 -13.40 -11.05 -2.33
N LEU A 115 -13.45 -10.91 -3.66
CA LEU A 115 -12.54 -11.61 -4.56
C LEU A 115 -11.06 -11.32 -4.26
N THR A 116 -10.75 -10.12 -3.73
CA THR A 116 -9.40 -9.74 -3.33
C THR A 116 -8.91 -10.46 -2.07
N THR A 117 -9.83 -11.04 -1.30
CA THR A 117 -9.52 -11.77 -0.05
C THR A 117 -9.34 -13.27 -0.26
N LEU A 118 -9.77 -13.82 -1.41
CA LEU A 118 -9.64 -15.24 -1.73
C LEU A 118 -8.21 -15.80 -1.59
N PRO A 119 -7.14 -15.07 -1.97
CA PRO A 119 -5.77 -15.54 -1.77
C PRO A 119 -5.39 -15.77 -0.31
N LEU A 120 -6.16 -15.25 0.66
CA LEU A 120 -5.90 -15.40 2.10
C LEU A 120 -6.52 -16.64 2.73
N LEU A 121 -7.47 -17.30 2.04
CA LEU A 121 -8.19 -18.47 2.54
C LEU A 121 -7.31 -19.62 3.04
N PRO A 122 -6.20 -20.01 2.37
CA PRO A 122 -5.42 -21.15 2.83
C PRO A 122 -4.55 -20.84 4.06
N PHE A 123 -4.53 -19.59 4.54
CA PHE A 123 -3.60 -19.14 5.55
C PHE A 123 -4.31 -18.76 6.86
N GLY A 124 -3.77 -19.24 7.99
CA GLY A 124 -4.08 -18.70 9.31
C GLY A 124 -3.56 -17.26 9.50
N PRO A 125 -3.87 -16.57 10.61
CA PRO A 125 -3.52 -15.17 10.85
C PRO A 125 -2.08 -14.75 10.52
N ALA A 126 -1.07 -15.50 10.99
CA ALA A 126 0.34 -15.15 10.80
C ALA A 126 0.78 -15.23 9.32
N ALA A 127 0.53 -16.36 8.67
CA ALA A 127 0.82 -16.54 7.25
C ALA A 127 -0.07 -15.66 6.36
N GLY A 128 -1.31 -15.41 6.80
CA GLY A 128 -2.25 -14.52 6.15
C GLY A 128 -1.77 -13.07 6.15
N LEU A 129 -1.16 -12.60 7.23
CA LEU A 129 -0.59 -11.25 7.30
C LEU A 129 0.53 -11.08 6.28
N LEU A 130 1.45 -12.05 6.20
CA LEU A 130 2.49 -12.05 5.17
C LEU A 130 1.87 -12.09 3.77
N ALA A 131 0.94 -13.02 3.52
CA ALA A 131 0.28 -13.14 2.22
C ALA A 131 -0.42 -11.85 1.80
N TRP A 132 -1.11 -11.18 2.73
CA TRP A 132 -1.76 -9.89 2.52
C TRP A 132 -0.76 -8.80 2.19
N THR A 133 0.30 -8.65 2.98
CA THR A 133 1.37 -7.67 2.73
C THR A 133 2.01 -7.88 1.36
N LEU A 134 2.26 -9.13 0.96
CA LEU A 134 2.80 -9.45 -0.36
C LEU A 134 1.78 -9.15 -1.47
N LEU A 135 0.50 -9.46 -1.27
CA LEU A 135 -0.56 -9.21 -2.24
C LEU A 135 -0.71 -7.72 -2.58
N ILE A 136 -0.61 -6.83 -1.58
CA ILE A 136 -0.75 -5.38 -1.80
C ILE A 136 0.54 -4.69 -2.28
N SER A 137 1.69 -5.35 -2.24
CA SER A 137 3.00 -4.73 -2.53
C SER A 137 3.72 -5.32 -3.74
N LEU A 138 3.78 -6.64 -3.88
CA LEU A 138 4.53 -7.30 -4.95
C LEU A 138 4.02 -6.96 -6.36
N PRO A 139 2.70 -6.85 -6.63
CA PRO A 139 2.21 -6.55 -7.98
C PRO A 139 2.58 -5.14 -8.47
N CYS A 140 2.88 -4.20 -7.57
CA CYS A 140 3.13 -2.81 -7.91
C CYS A 140 4.28 -2.64 -8.90
N ILE A 141 5.41 -3.33 -8.67
CA ILE A 141 6.59 -3.28 -9.55
C ILE A 141 6.26 -3.78 -10.97
N PRO A 142 5.81 -5.04 -11.17
CA PRO A 142 5.53 -5.54 -12.51
C PRO A 142 4.39 -4.79 -13.22
N LEU A 143 3.39 -4.28 -12.48
CA LEU A 143 2.35 -3.41 -13.05
C LEU A 143 2.94 -2.15 -13.66
N LEU A 144 3.73 -1.39 -12.87
CA LEU A 144 4.36 -0.16 -13.34
C LEU A 144 5.41 -0.42 -14.43
N ARG A 145 6.18 -1.51 -14.33
CA ARG A 145 7.14 -1.91 -15.37
C ARG A 145 6.45 -2.21 -16.69
N ARG A 146 5.35 -2.97 -16.69
CA ARG A 146 4.58 -3.28 -17.91
C ARG A 146 3.89 -2.07 -18.49
N ALA A 147 3.52 -1.10 -17.66
CA ALA A 147 3.00 0.18 -18.09
C ALA A 147 4.07 1.07 -18.78
N GLY A 148 5.36 0.74 -18.62
CA GLY A 148 6.47 1.48 -19.21
C GLY A 148 7.10 2.51 -18.28
N ALA A 149 6.81 2.47 -16.97
CA ALA A 149 7.40 3.40 -16.02
C ALA A 149 8.92 3.17 -15.86
N PRO A 150 9.73 4.24 -15.88
CA PRO A 150 11.17 4.12 -15.64
C PRO A 150 11.45 3.81 -14.16
N TRP A 151 12.57 3.13 -13.88
CA TRP A 151 12.93 2.71 -12.52
C TRP A 151 12.93 3.83 -11.47
N PRO A 152 13.41 5.05 -11.75
CA PRO A 152 13.33 6.16 -10.79
C PRO A 152 11.89 6.50 -10.37
N VAL A 153 10.92 6.41 -11.28
CA VAL A 153 9.50 6.69 -10.97
C VAL A 153 8.92 5.58 -10.10
N ILE A 154 9.26 4.32 -10.40
CA ILE A 154 8.82 3.17 -9.59
C ILE A 154 9.39 3.26 -8.18
N ALA A 155 10.68 3.55 -8.06
CA ALA A 155 11.35 3.73 -6.78
C ALA A 155 10.74 4.90 -6.00
N ALA A 156 10.54 6.06 -6.65
CA ALA A 156 9.93 7.23 -6.02
C ALA A 156 8.50 6.93 -5.52
N GLY A 157 7.70 6.19 -6.30
CA GLY A 157 6.35 5.79 -5.90
C GLY A 157 6.34 4.83 -4.71
N LEU A 158 7.14 3.77 -4.75
CA LEU A 158 7.17 2.74 -3.71
C LEU A 158 7.86 3.19 -2.41
N LEU A 159 8.86 4.06 -2.52
CA LEU A 159 9.57 4.64 -1.38
C LEU A 159 8.94 5.94 -0.89
N SER A 160 7.83 6.37 -1.49
CA SER A 160 7.08 7.52 -0.98
C SER A 160 6.51 7.24 0.41
N ALA A 161 6.35 8.30 1.21
CA ALA A 161 5.70 8.22 2.52
C ALA A 161 4.33 7.51 2.44
N ALA A 162 3.52 7.84 1.43
CA ALA A 162 2.20 7.26 1.24
C ALA A 162 2.26 5.74 1.02
N SER A 163 3.16 5.26 0.16
CA SER A 163 3.32 3.82 -0.09
C SER A 163 3.87 3.08 1.12
N LEU A 164 4.89 3.62 1.79
CA LEU A 164 5.49 2.99 2.97
C LEU A 164 4.49 2.92 4.13
N THR A 165 3.75 4.00 4.39
CA THR A 165 2.68 4.01 5.39
C THR A 165 1.56 3.03 5.01
N GLY A 166 1.08 3.08 3.76
CA GLY A 166 0.02 2.21 3.26
C GLY A 166 0.38 0.72 3.41
N ILE A 167 1.58 0.33 3.00
CA ILE A 167 2.06 -1.06 3.19
C ILE A 167 2.11 -1.42 4.67
N SER A 168 2.61 -0.52 5.53
CA SER A 168 2.74 -0.78 6.97
C SER A 168 1.41 -1.01 7.67
N ILE A 169 0.37 -0.27 7.27
CA ILE A 169 -0.99 -0.42 7.80
C ILE A 169 -1.84 -1.41 6.97
N GLY A 170 -1.23 -2.14 6.04
CA GLY A 170 -1.92 -3.13 5.22
C GLY A 170 -2.98 -2.55 4.28
N GLU A 171 -2.90 -1.28 3.92
CA GLU A 171 -3.92 -0.62 3.11
C GLU A 171 -3.87 -1.10 1.65
N PHE A 172 -5.02 -1.16 1.00
CA PHE A 172 -5.14 -1.41 -0.45
C PHE A 172 -4.60 -0.26 -1.34
N GLY A 173 -4.20 0.88 -0.75
CA GLY A 173 -3.76 2.09 -1.46
C GLY A 173 -2.56 1.91 -2.41
N PRO A 174 -1.45 1.26 -2.00
CA PRO A 174 -0.26 1.10 -2.85
C PRO A 174 -0.52 0.35 -4.16
N ILE A 175 -1.28 -0.74 -4.11
CA ILE A 175 -1.67 -1.49 -5.30
C ILE A 175 -2.68 -0.73 -6.15
N ALA A 176 -3.65 -0.05 -5.52
CA ALA A 176 -4.61 0.79 -6.24
C ALA A 176 -3.93 1.95 -6.98
N GLY A 177 -2.98 2.65 -6.34
CA GLY A 177 -2.19 3.71 -6.97
C GLY A 177 -1.33 3.19 -8.12
N SER A 178 -0.71 2.01 -7.95
CA SER A 178 0.08 1.38 -9.01
C SER A 178 -0.79 0.96 -10.20
N ALA A 179 -1.98 0.40 -9.93
CA ALA A 179 -2.97 0.07 -10.95
C ALA A 179 -3.47 1.33 -11.67
N PHE A 180 -3.68 2.44 -10.94
CA PHE A 180 -4.15 3.70 -11.50
C PHE A 180 -3.12 4.29 -12.48
N ILE A 181 -1.86 4.36 -12.08
CA ILE A 181 -0.77 4.81 -12.96
C ILE A 181 -0.67 3.89 -14.18
N ALA A 182 -0.74 2.57 -13.98
CA ALA A 182 -0.71 1.61 -15.07
C ALA A 182 -1.89 1.79 -16.06
N ALA A 183 -3.09 2.06 -15.56
CA ALA A 183 -4.28 2.33 -16.36
C ALA A 183 -4.12 3.61 -17.19
N LEU A 184 -3.61 4.69 -16.59
CA LEU A 184 -3.36 5.96 -17.29
C LEU A 184 -2.33 5.82 -18.41
N MET A 185 -1.29 5.01 -18.21
CA MET A 185 -0.28 4.74 -19.23
C MET A 185 -0.80 3.81 -20.34
N ALA A 186 -1.75 2.93 -20.01
CA ALA A 186 -2.37 2.00 -20.96
C ALA A 186 -3.47 2.65 -21.82
N VAL A 187 -4.11 3.74 -21.35
CA VAL A 187 -5.33 4.31 -21.96
C VAL A 187 -5.22 4.56 -23.47
N SER A 188 -4.08 5.06 -23.95
CA SER A 188 -3.89 5.41 -25.37
C SER A 188 -3.48 4.24 -26.26
N ARG A 189 -3.01 3.12 -25.69
CA ARG A 189 -2.45 1.98 -26.44
C ARG A 189 -3.21 0.67 -26.25
N ARG A 190 -3.90 0.50 -25.13
CA ARG A 190 -4.61 -0.72 -24.69
C ARG A 190 -5.83 -0.33 -23.83
N PRO A 191 -6.89 0.25 -24.45
CA PRO A 191 -8.05 0.75 -23.71
C PRO A 191 -8.77 -0.33 -22.89
N ASP A 192 -8.81 -1.59 -23.36
CA ASP A 192 -9.44 -2.70 -22.63
C ASP A 192 -8.70 -3.01 -21.32
N VAL A 193 -7.36 -2.98 -21.34
CA VAL A 193 -6.53 -3.17 -20.14
C VAL A 193 -6.71 -2.01 -19.16
N ALA A 194 -6.80 -0.78 -19.68
CA ALA A 194 -7.06 0.39 -18.86
C ALA A 194 -8.45 0.30 -18.19
N GLY A 195 -9.49 -0.09 -18.93
CA GLY A 195 -10.84 -0.32 -18.40
C GLY A 195 -10.85 -1.36 -17.28
N GLY A 196 -10.24 -2.53 -17.50
CA GLY A 196 -10.14 -3.57 -16.47
C GLY A 196 -9.39 -3.11 -15.20
N LEU A 197 -8.32 -2.34 -15.35
CA LEU A 197 -7.60 -1.77 -14.20
C LEU A 197 -8.43 -0.71 -13.46
N PHE A 198 -9.19 0.13 -14.16
CA PHE A 198 -10.12 1.07 -13.53
C PHE A 198 -11.29 0.36 -12.84
N GLY A 199 -11.81 -0.72 -13.41
CA GLY A 199 -12.79 -1.59 -12.74
C GLY A 199 -12.24 -2.20 -11.45
N LEU A 200 -10.99 -2.69 -11.47
CA LEU A 200 -10.32 -3.22 -10.28
C LEU A 200 -10.14 -2.16 -9.17
N ILE A 201 -9.79 -0.92 -9.54
CA ILE A 201 -9.68 0.20 -8.59
C ILE A 201 -11.05 0.55 -7.98
N SER A 202 -12.13 0.34 -8.75
CA SER A 202 -13.50 0.62 -8.31
C SER A 202 -13.99 -0.30 -7.19
N LEU A 203 -13.29 -1.40 -6.92
CA LEU A 203 -13.51 -2.24 -5.73
C LEU A 203 -13.23 -1.52 -4.41
N LYS A 204 -12.46 -0.42 -4.44
CA LYS A 204 -12.30 0.51 -3.31
C LYS A 204 -13.17 1.74 -3.56
N PRO A 205 -14.30 1.94 -2.86
CA PRO A 205 -15.28 2.99 -3.18
C PRO A 205 -14.67 4.39 -3.31
N GLN A 206 -13.69 4.70 -2.46
CA GLN A 206 -13.01 6.00 -2.44
C GLN A 206 -12.05 6.16 -3.63
N ALA A 207 -11.43 5.08 -4.10
CA ALA A 207 -10.50 5.11 -5.24
C ALA A 207 -11.23 4.99 -6.58
N GLY A 208 -12.37 4.28 -6.61
CA GLY A 208 -13.22 4.10 -7.78
C GLY A 208 -13.73 5.40 -8.38
N LEU A 209 -13.97 6.43 -7.56
CA LEU A 209 -14.42 7.74 -8.04
C LEU A 209 -13.36 8.49 -8.88
N LEU A 210 -12.07 8.20 -8.68
CA LEU A 210 -10.99 8.86 -9.43
C LEU A 210 -10.97 8.43 -10.91
N GLY A 211 -11.35 7.19 -11.21
CA GLY A 211 -11.39 6.66 -12.58
C GLY A 211 -12.35 7.44 -13.48
N PRO A 212 -13.65 7.52 -13.15
CA PRO A 212 -14.65 8.25 -13.92
C PRO A 212 -14.33 9.74 -14.04
N VAL A 213 -13.88 10.40 -12.96
CA VAL A 213 -13.52 11.83 -13.00
C VAL A 213 -12.39 12.09 -14.01
N VAL A 214 -11.36 11.24 -14.03
CA VAL A 214 -10.24 11.42 -14.96
C VAL A 214 -10.61 11.07 -16.40
N LEU A 215 -11.41 10.03 -16.62
CA LEU A 215 -11.87 9.67 -17.97
C LEU A 215 -12.78 10.75 -18.57
N VAL A 216 -13.67 11.33 -17.77
CA VAL A 216 -14.52 12.47 -18.16
C VAL A 216 -13.68 13.71 -18.45
N ALA A 217 -12.71 14.04 -17.58
CA ALA A 217 -11.81 15.18 -17.78
C ALA A 217 -10.95 15.06 -19.05
N ARG A 218 -10.70 13.84 -19.54
CA ARG A 218 -9.94 13.57 -20.77
C ARG A 218 -10.82 13.38 -22.02
N GLY A 219 -12.14 13.37 -21.89
CA GLY A 219 -13.07 13.14 -23.02
C GLY A 219 -13.08 11.70 -23.54
N GLU A 220 -12.55 10.75 -22.77
CA GLU A 220 -12.32 9.34 -23.17
C GLU A 220 -13.49 8.45 -22.72
N TRP A 221 -14.70 8.75 -23.21
CA TRP A 221 -15.96 8.13 -22.80
C TRP A 221 -16.02 6.60 -22.97
N ARG A 222 -15.25 6.05 -23.92
CA ARG A 222 -15.25 4.61 -24.22
C ARG A 222 -14.66 3.78 -23.06
N GLY A 223 -13.79 4.36 -22.25
CA GLY A 223 -13.23 3.69 -21.06
C GLY A 223 -14.26 3.43 -19.96
N LEU A 224 -15.37 4.19 -19.93
CA LEU A 224 -16.46 3.99 -18.96
C LEU A 224 -17.39 2.83 -19.33
N ALA A 225 -17.49 2.48 -20.61
CA ALA A 225 -18.42 1.45 -21.10
C ALA A 225 -17.90 0.01 -20.93
N VAL A 226 -16.61 -0.15 -20.60
CA VAL A 226 -15.91 -1.45 -20.49
C VAL A 226 -15.55 -1.78 -19.02
N GLY A 227 -15.75 -0.83 -18.10
CA GLY A 227 -15.44 -0.95 -16.67
C GLY A 227 -16.58 -1.50 -15.84
#